data_AF-A0A0C9WSB3-F1
#
_entry.id   AF-A0A0C9WSB3-F1
#
_cell.length_a   1.000
_cell.length_b   1.000
_cell.length_c   1.000
_cell.angle_alpha   90.00
_cell.angle_beta   90.00
_cell.angle_gamma   90.00
#
_symmetry.space_group_name_H-M   'P 1'
#
loop_
_entity.id
_entity.type
_entity.pdbx_description
1 polymer ?
#
loop_
_entity_poly.entity_id
_entity_poly.type
_entity_poly.pdbx_seq_one_letter_code
_entity_poly.pdbx_strand_id
1 'polypeptide(L)'
;MDHTMWQSSNEGYSWTQIHPAHRFFAIYHHKYADDRAYLITDTFFYTTDTGRTWIRAKAPTPPNTFGVQVIHFHLNADNLIWTGNRGCSAQAQSCHAEAQYSRDNGRKWSLVDSYVRNCAWAKDAEL
;
A
#
# COMPACT_ATOMS: atom_id res chain seq x y z
N MET A 1 7.49 7.23 -16.98
CA MET A 1 7.32 5.78 -16.75
C MET A 1 5.96 5.39 -17.31
N ASP A 2 5.80 4.18 -17.82
CA ASP A 2 4.57 3.69 -18.46
C ASP A 2 3.49 3.21 -17.45
N HIS A 3 3.86 3.09 -16.17
CA HIS A 3 3.02 2.67 -15.04
C HIS A 3 2.48 1.25 -15.15
N THR A 4 3.19 0.40 -15.89
CA THR A 4 2.87 -1.02 -16.01
C THR A 4 3.61 -1.83 -14.94
N MET A 5 3.05 -2.99 -14.57
CA MET A 5 3.70 -3.93 -13.66
C MET A 5 3.97 -5.24 -14.39
N TRP A 6 5.20 -5.72 -14.29
CA TRP A 6 5.66 -6.97 -14.90
C TRP A 6 6.20 -7.88 -13.81
N GLN A 7 5.94 -9.17 -13.96
CA GLN A 7 6.38 -10.19 -13.03
C GLN A 7 7.02 -11.36 -13.79
N SER A 8 8.07 -11.90 -13.19
CA SER A 8 8.65 -13.18 -13.57
C SER A 8 8.44 -14.21 -12.46
N SER A 9 8.16 -15.45 -12.82
CA SER A 9 8.06 -16.60 -11.92
C SER A 9 9.18 -17.63 -12.14
N ASN A 10 10.18 -17.30 -12.96
CA ASN A 10 11.26 -18.19 -13.38
C ASN A 10 12.61 -17.44 -13.44
N GLU A 11 12.98 -16.81 -12.32
CA GLU A 11 14.30 -16.19 -12.14
C GLU A 11 14.63 -15.10 -13.21
N GLY A 12 13.60 -14.46 -13.77
CA GLY A 12 13.77 -13.41 -14.77
C GLY A 12 13.90 -13.92 -16.21
N TYR A 13 13.75 -15.22 -16.47
CA TYR A 13 13.82 -15.78 -17.82
C TYR A 13 12.69 -15.29 -18.72
N SER A 14 11.46 -15.24 -18.20
CA SER A 14 10.30 -14.68 -18.90
C SER A 14 9.49 -13.74 -18.00
N TRP A 15 8.87 -12.74 -18.62
CA TRP A 15 8.09 -11.71 -17.94
C TRP A 15 6.68 -11.66 -18.50
N THR A 16 5.70 -11.48 -17.62
CA THR A 16 4.30 -11.29 -17.99
C THR A 16 3.79 -10.02 -17.32
N GLN A 17 3.04 -9.21 -18.08
CA GLN A 17 2.39 -8.03 -17.54
C GLN A 17 1.21 -8.46 -16.66
N ILE A 18 1.21 -8.00 -15.41
CA ILE A 18 0.14 -8.27 -14.45
C ILE A 18 -0.82 -7.08 -14.39
N HIS A 19 -2.13 -7.37 -14.36
CA HIS A 19 -3.21 -6.37 -14.33
C HIS A 19 -3.07 -5.23 -15.35
N PRO A 20 -2.99 -5.51 -16.67
CA PRO A 20 -2.72 -4.50 -17.72
C PRO A 20 -3.77 -3.38 -17.82
N ALA A 21 -4.96 -3.58 -17.25
CA ALA A 21 -6.01 -2.57 -17.18
C ALA A 21 -5.78 -1.49 -16.11
N HIS A 22 -4.79 -1.65 -15.23
CA HIS A 22 -4.50 -0.74 -14.13
C HIS A 22 -3.15 -0.03 -14.34
N ARG A 23 -3.05 1.20 -13.83
CA ARG A 23 -1.80 1.97 -13.78
C ARG A 23 -1.33 2.01 -12.34
N PHE A 24 -0.08 1.64 -12.12
CA PHE A 24 0.49 1.54 -10.77
C PHE A 24 1.42 2.70 -10.46
N PHE A 25 1.39 3.15 -9.21
CA PHE A 25 2.19 4.26 -8.71
C PHE A 25 3.38 3.78 -7.87
N ALA A 26 3.21 2.67 -7.15
CA ALA A 26 4.24 2.10 -6.29
C ALA A 26 4.04 0.60 -6.11
N ILE A 27 5.14 -0.08 -5.78
CA ILE A 27 5.16 -1.43 -5.20
C ILE A 27 5.83 -1.34 -3.83
N TYR A 28 5.25 -2.02 -2.84
CA TYR A 28 5.83 -2.17 -1.51
C TYR A 28 5.97 -3.65 -1.18
N HIS A 29 7.20 -4.10 -0.92
CA HIS A 29 7.44 -5.41 -0.31
C HIS A 29 7.30 -5.28 1.20
N HIS A 30 6.64 -6.24 1.84
CA HIS A 30 6.53 -6.25 3.29
C HIS A 30 7.90 -6.53 3.89
N LYS A 31 8.38 -5.61 4.74
CA LYS A 31 9.76 -5.68 5.27
C LYS A 31 10.04 -6.92 6.13
N TYR A 32 9.00 -7.48 6.75
CA TYR A 32 9.10 -8.56 7.73
C TYR A 32 8.38 -9.85 7.33
N ALA A 33 7.81 -9.90 6.11
CA ALA A 33 7.06 -11.05 5.61
C ALA A 33 7.33 -11.18 4.11
N ASP A 34 8.18 -12.14 3.75
CA ASP A 34 8.70 -12.31 2.39
C ASP A 34 7.66 -12.81 1.39
N ASP A 35 6.54 -13.33 1.87
CA ASP A 35 5.38 -13.75 1.09
C ASP A 35 4.45 -12.59 0.67
N ARG A 36 4.67 -11.38 1.19
CA ARG A 36 3.77 -10.23 1.03
C ARG A 36 4.35 -9.09 0.20
N ALA A 37 3.53 -8.61 -0.73
CA ALA A 37 3.76 -7.39 -1.47
C ALA A 37 2.44 -6.69 -1.80
N TYR A 38 2.52 -5.39 -2.05
CA TYR A 38 1.37 -4.52 -2.30
C TYR A 38 1.63 -3.66 -3.53
N LEU A 39 0.70 -3.65 -4.48
CA LEU A 39 0.72 -2.78 -5.65
C LEU A 39 -0.28 -1.64 -5.44
N ILE A 40 0.18 -0.42 -5.59
CA ILE A 40 -0.63 0.77 -5.30
C ILE A 40 -1.15 1.38 -6.60
N THR A 41 -2.46 1.57 -6.67
CA THR A 41 -3.17 2.26 -7.75
C THR A 41 -4.29 3.11 -7.15
N ASP A 42 -5.40 3.36 -7.84
CA ASP A 42 -6.63 3.95 -7.28
C ASP A 42 -7.18 3.17 -6.07
N THR A 43 -6.85 1.89 -6.05
CA THR A 43 -7.08 0.87 -5.03
C THR A 43 -5.72 0.24 -4.65
N PHE A 44 -5.71 -0.96 -4.08
CA PHE A 44 -4.47 -1.71 -3.99
C PHE A 44 -4.69 -3.19 -4.33
N PHE A 45 -3.63 -3.83 -4.79
CA PHE A 45 -3.55 -5.27 -4.90
C PHE A 45 -2.53 -5.76 -3.88
N TYR A 46 -2.77 -6.93 -3.30
CA TYR A 46 -1.79 -7.55 -2.42
C TYR A 46 -1.64 -9.03 -2.74
N THR A 47 -0.48 -9.58 -2.36
CA THR A 47 -0.20 -11.01 -2.35
C THR A 47 0.15 -11.46 -0.94
N THR A 48 -0.12 -12.72 -0.64
CA THR A 48 0.34 -13.45 0.56
C THR A 48 0.92 -14.81 0.14
N ASP A 49 1.37 -14.92 -1.10
CA ASP A 49 1.85 -16.17 -1.71
C ASP A 49 2.99 -15.93 -2.70
N THR A 50 3.85 -14.94 -2.41
CA THR A 50 5.02 -14.56 -3.22
C THR A 50 4.66 -14.12 -4.65
N GLY A 51 3.49 -13.51 -4.82
CA GLY A 51 3.00 -12.99 -6.10
C GLY A 51 2.39 -14.05 -7.01
N ARG A 52 2.11 -15.27 -6.54
CA ARG A 52 1.38 -16.27 -7.34
C ARG A 52 -0.06 -15.81 -7.61
N THR A 53 -0.67 -15.15 -6.62
CA THR A 53 -1.97 -14.51 -6.75
C THR A 53 -1.94 -13.07 -6.27
N TRP A 54 -2.76 -12.24 -6.91
CA TRP A 54 -2.92 -10.83 -6.59
C TRP A 54 -4.40 -10.55 -6.29
N ILE A 55 -4.67 -10.18 -5.04
CA ILE A 55 -6.02 -9.93 -4.53
C ILE A 55 -6.25 -8.43 -4.51
N ARG A 56 -7.32 -7.97 -5.18
CA ARG A 56 -7.72 -6.56 -5.15
C ARG A 56 -8.42 -6.22 -3.83
N ALA A 57 -8.08 -5.08 -3.24
CA ALA A 57 -8.74 -4.55 -2.06
C ALA A 57 -8.90 -3.03 -2.13
N LYS A 58 -9.85 -2.50 -1.35
CA LYS A 58 -10.17 -1.07 -1.32
C LYS A 58 -9.35 -0.38 -0.24
N ALA A 59 -8.64 0.68 -0.64
CA ALA A 59 -7.95 1.57 0.29
C ALA A 59 -8.95 2.47 1.05
N PRO A 60 -8.64 2.93 2.27
CA PRO A 60 -9.51 3.82 3.04
C PRO A 60 -9.59 5.22 2.42
N THR A 61 -8.52 5.64 1.76
CA THR A 61 -8.37 6.92 1.07
C THR A 61 -7.52 6.72 -0.19
N PRO A 62 -7.64 7.59 -1.21
CA PRO A 62 -6.70 7.60 -2.34
C PRO A 62 -5.24 7.67 -1.85
N PRO A 63 -4.28 7.02 -2.53
CA PRO A 63 -2.89 7.02 -2.10
C PRO A 63 -2.33 8.42 -1.91
N ASN A 64 -1.45 8.56 -0.94
CA ASN A 64 -0.80 9.83 -0.64
C ASN A 64 -0.04 10.38 -1.85
N THR A 65 -0.26 11.66 -2.19
CA THR A 65 0.49 12.36 -3.25
C THR A 65 1.44 13.43 -2.70
N PHE A 66 1.54 13.57 -1.38
CA PHE A 66 2.41 14.55 -0.72
C PHE A 66 3.87 14.09 -0.54
N GLY A 67 4.31 13.07 -1.28
CA GLY A 67 5.71 12.58 -1.24
C GLY A 67 6.07 11.73 -0.02
N VAL A 68 5.08 11.31 0.77
CA VAL A 68 5.25 10.39 1.91
C VAL A 68 4.86 8.97 1.49
N GLN A 69 5.49 7.97 2.09
CA GLN A 69 5.18 6.56 1.87
C GLN A 69 3.70 6.25 2.15
N VAL A 70 3.07 5.47 1.26
CA VAL A 70 1.63 5.13 1.37
C VAL A 70 1.40 4.05 2.41
N ILE A 71 2.27 3.05 2.52
CA ILE A 71 2.11 1.93 3.46
C ILE A 71 3.32 1.81 4.39
N HIS A 72 3.07 1.75 5.71
CA HIS A 72 4.05 1.34 6.71
C HIS A 72 3.69 -0.02 7.32
N PHE A 73 4.71 -0.83 7.54
CA PHE A 73 4.59 -2.21 8.00
C PHE A 73 5.00 -2.37 9.46
N HIS A 74 4.30 -3.26 10.16
CA HIS A 74 4.67 -3.75 11.48
C HIS A 74 5.33 -5.15 11.37
N LEU A 75 5.88 -5.67 12.47
CA LEU A 75 6.40 -7.03 12.54
C LEU A 75 5.30 -8.08 12.31
N ASN A 76 4.12 -7.86 12.91
CA ASN A 76 2.92 -8.62 12.56
C ASN A 76 2.50 -8.27 11.13
N ALA A 77 2.51 -9.26 10.26
CA ALA A 77 2.34 -9.09 8.83
C ALA A 77 0.96 -8.53 8.41
N ASP A 78 -0.08 -8.70 9.23
CA ASP A 78 -1.42 -8.17 8.96
C ASP A 78 -1.60 -6.71 9.36
N ASN A 79 -0.65 -6.15 10.12
CA ASN A 79 -0.73 -4.81 10.66
C ASN A 79 -0.13 -3.80 9.67
N LEU A 80 -1.00 -2.96 9.12
CA LEU A 80 -0.66 -1.94 8.12
C LEU A 80 -1.04 -0.56 8.62
N ILE A 81 -0.23 0.44 8.31
CA ILE A 81 -0.66 1.84 8.30
C ILE A 81 -0.73 2.29 6.85
N TRP A 82 -1.87 2.85 6.46
CA TRP A 82 -2.09 3.52 5.18
C TRP A 82 -2.11 5.03 5.42
N THR A 83 -1.32 5.76 4.63
CA THR A 83 -1.38 7.22 4.56
C THR A 83 -1.94 7.59 3.20
N GLY A 84 -3.02 8.37 3.19
CA GLY A 84 -3.67 8.78 1.95
C GLY A 84 -4.37 10.13 2.03
N ASN A 85 -4.76 10.64 0.87
CA ASN A 85 -5.28 11.99 0.71
C ASN A 85 -6.77 12.06 1.05
N ARG A 86 -7.17 13.10 1.77
CA ARG A 86 -8.56 13.45 2.05
C ARG A 86 -8.86 14.86 1.56
N GLY A 87 -10.01 15.02 0.90
CA GLY A 87 -10.50 16.32 0.49
C GLY A 87 -9.64 17.03 -0.57
N CYS A 88 -8.97 16.29 -1.45
CA CYS A 88 -8.03 16.86 -2.43
C CYS A 88 -8.64 17.05 -3.84
N SER A 89 -9.71 17.84 -3.94
CA SER A 89 -10.19 18.33 -5.25
C SER A 89 -9.46 19.62 -5.66
N ALA A 90 -9.55 20.00 -6.94
CA ALA A 90 -8.77 21.10 -7.52
C ALA A 90 -8.95 22.48 -6.83
N GLN A 91 -10.02 22.67 -6.04
CA GLN A 91 -10.32 23.91 -5.33
C GLN A 91 -10.40 23.73 -3.80
N ALA A 92 -10.03 22.55 -3.28
CA ALA A 92 -10.21 22.26 -1.86
C ALA A 92 -9.08 22.83 -0.99
N GLN A 93 -9.45 23.68 -0.04
CA GLN A 93 -8.54 24.18 1.00
C GLN A 93 -8.33 23.17 2.13
N SER A 94 -9.17 22.15 2.23
CA SER A 94 -9.09 21.09 3.23
C SER A 94 -8.30 19.87 2.76
N CYS A 95 -7.52 19.96 1.68
CA CYS A 95 -6.70 18.86 1.19
C CYS A 95 -5.60 18.53 2.21
N HIS A 96 -5.64 17.32 2.77
CA HIS A 96 -4.68 16.85 3.78
C HIS A 96 -4.45 15.34 3.68
N ALA A 97 -3.39 14.86 4.32
CA ALA A 97 -3.14 13.43 4.49
C ALA A 97 -3.79 12.94 5.80
N GLU A 98 -4.42 11.77 5.74
CA GLU A 98 -4.92 11.03 6.90
C GLU A 98 -4.13 9.72 7.03
N ALA A 99 -3.81 9.33 8.27
CA ALA A 99 -3.29 8.00 8.58
C ALA A 99 -4.42 7.09 9.07
N GLN A 100 -4.51 5.88 8.52
CA GLN A 100 -5.41 4.84 8.98
C GLN A 100 -4.62 3.56 9.24
N TYR A 101 -5.02 2.78 10.23
CA TYR A 101 -4.42 1.47 10.48
C TYR A 101 -5.39 0.33 10.17
N SER A 102 -4.82 -0.81 9.83
CA SER A 102 -5.48 -2.11 9.71
C SER A 102 -4.72 -3.13 10.53
N ARG A 103 -5.45 -4.13 11.06
CA ARG A 103 -4.89 -5.32 11.73
C ARG A 103 -5.33 -6.62 11.05
N ASP A 104 -5.83 -6.52 9.83
CA ASP A 104 -6.42 -7.63 9.06
C ASP A 104 -6.02 -7.56 7.58
N ASN A 105 -4.78 -7.12 7.32
CA ASN A 105 -4.19 -6.98 5.99
C ASN A 105 -4.98 -6.04 5.06
N GLY A 106 -5.48 -4.94 5.61
CA GLY A 106 -6.17 -3.90 4.87
C GLY A 106 -7.62 -4.22 4.51
N ARG A 107 -8.26 -5.18 5.18
CA ARG A 107 -9.69 -5.48 4.98
C ARG A 107 -10.58 -4.49 5.74
N LYS A 108 -10.16 -4.06 6.93
CA LYS A 108 -10.79 -3.01 7.74
C LYS A 108 -9.77 -1.96 8.11
N TRP A 109 -10.22 -0.71 8.15
CA TRP A 109 -9.41 0.46 8.43
C TRP A 109 -10.01 1.28 9.55
N SER A 110 -9.15 1.84 10.39
CA SER A 110 -9.52 2.76 11.47
C SER A 110 -8.64 4.01 11.41
N LEU A 111 -9.25 5.19 11.52
CA LEU A 111 -8.52 6.46 11.50
C LEU A 111 -7.59 6.53 12.72
N VAL A 112 -6.33 6.89 12.47
CA VAL A 112 -5.37 7.24 13.52
C VAL A 112 -5.45 8.75 13.76
N ASP A 113 -5.17 9.53 12.71
CA ASP A 113 -5.14 11.00 12.78
C ASP A 113 -5.25 11.63 11.39
N SER A 114 -5.54 12.93 11.37
CA SER A 114 -5.63 13.78 10.18
C SER A 114 -4.44 14.77 10.13
N TYR A 115 -4.19 15.37 8.96
CA TYR A 115 -3.08 16.30 8.73
C TYR A 115 -1.69 15.72 9.06
N VAL A 116 -1.53 14.42 8.88
CA VAL A 116 -0.28 13.72 9.22
C VAL A 116 0.82 14.04 8.21
N ARG A 117 2.07 14.17 8.70
CA ARG A 117 3.27 14.20 7.84
C ARG A 117 3.98 12.85 7.78
N ASN A 118 3.85 12.05 8.83
CA ASN A 118 4.38 10.71 8.94
C ASN A 118 3.58 9.97 10.02
N CYS A 119 3.38 8.67 9.83
CA CYS A 119 2.81 7.79 10.85
C CYS A 119 3.48 6.42 10.70
N ALA A 120 4.13 5.95 11.76
CA ALA A 120 4.85 4.70 11.74
C ALA A 120 4.53 3.91 13.00
N TRP A 121 4.61 2.58 12.90
CA TRP A 121 4.50 1.72 14.05
C TRP A 121 5.64 2.00 15.03
N ALA A 122 5.32 2.04 16.33
CA ALA A 122 6.35 1.94 17.35
C ALA A 122 7.03 0.58 17.22
N LYS A 123 8.37 0.56 17.34
CA LYS A 123 9.11 -0.68 17.40
C LYS A 123 8.89 -1.26 18.78
N ASP A 124 8.13 -2.35 18.89
CA ASP A 124 8.29 -3.23 20.03
C ASP A 124 9.36 -4.26 19.67
N ALA A 125 10.40 -4.33 20.49
CA ALA A 125 11.40 -5.37 20.37
C ALA A 125 10.82 -6.62 21.03
N GLU A 126 11.06 -7.76 20.41
CA GLU A 126 11.00 -9.06 21.08
C GLU A 126 11.65 -8.93 22.47
N LEU A 127 10.86 -9.15 23.53
CA LEU A 127 11.36 -9.60 24.82
C LEU A 127 11.49 -11.12 24.79
#